data_AF-A0A524K0Z1-F1
#
_entry.id   AF-A0A524K0Z1-F1
#
_cell.length_a   1.000
_cell.length_b   1.000
_cell.length_c   1.000
_cell.angle_alpha   90.00
_cell.angle_beta   90.00
_cell.angle_gamma   90.00
#
_symmetry.space_group_name_H-M   'P 1'
#
loop_
_entity.id
_entity.type
_entity.pdbx_description
1 polymer ?
#
loop_
_entity_poly.entity_id
_entity_poly.type
_entity_poly.pdbx_seq_one_letter_code
_entity_poly.pdbx_strand_id
1 'polypeptide(L)'
;MAKKIIMPLIVLALLASLSPAATNPWGDLKKIYFYDSISNLGEVKKNLEKLNAQTLPHSEKIELLNKLEELGDRYYQKGDYTLAATFFNKILNVSPQDAWPMYNKLEKISRRRGNFLWNFNYIGRQFGLLTRGFNSSFILLNSFFNILLFSGLLLFYLLTAVMVIKYFKLAAHDFIIGSNSRFKISKLLLLLLLLLWPLALMGGWGFYPFLFCGFLWDYFNHDDKVNIKRIVAILLVLVFLHSLGQYLEKSLQTPRFQTIQKIYAGQLFPESTYKRFDNEMKIMQAYAYYNRNHANEALDILQATGNNYNSTLKFNLLGNIYYEKGNVPQSIQYYRQSLSLDNQNQSTLKNFTMALLKNNDPKLFLFYSKSYPQIQGLKDKVTGLQKTKFPEKILWNRLLKFSWQNFHIWNFLEIVAIEFVKFPVLLAILIMAVYITLLKRFSPALGQSTFCSKCARIIKKLSVEQAHALCEGCYQLFLIKDPIFLDAKILMEKDINRQFHLKKSLILLVSLVIPGFSLNFEDKSKAFTFLFMLFFNVFGFFLFTALAFKSIFGTIPMFLNIIGITAIVLYLAINAYALKGNHNGF
;
A
#
# COMPACT_ATOMS: atom_id res chain seq x y z
N MET A 1 -25.85 38.77 -72.10
CA MET A 1 -25.92 38.94 -70.63
C MET A 1 -25.49 37.66 -69.94
N ALA A 2 -24.23 37.50 -69.51
CA ALA A 2 -23.79 36.40 -68.62
C ALA A 2 -22.31 36.56 -68.23
N LYS A 3 -21.94 37.62 -67.51
CA LYS A 3 -20.54 37.81 -67.05
C LYS A 3 -20.40 38.47 -65.66
N LYS A 4 -21.37 38.27 -64.75
CA LYS A 4 -21.38 38.93 -63.43
C LYS A 4 -21.72 38.05 -62.22
N ILE A 5 -21.53 36.73 -62.27
CA ILE A 5 -21.89 35.85 -61.11
C ILE A 5 -20.71 35.05 -60.52
N ILE A 6 -19.50 35.10 -61.08
CA ILE A 6 -18.40 34.23 -60.59
C ILE A 6 -17.59 34.85 -59.42
N MET A 7 -17.71 36.15 -59.17
CA MET A 7 -16.85 36.85 -58.20
C MET A 7 -17.25 36.73 -56.70
N PRO A 8 -18.50 36.46 -56.28
CA PRO A 8 -18.81 36.33 -54.85
C PRO A 8 -18.55 34.91 -54.28
N LEU A 9 -18.37 33.89 -55.14
CA LEU A 9 -18.13 32.51 -54.67
C LEU A 9 -16.67 32.27 -54.23
N ILE A 10 -15.72 32.97 -54.85
CA ILE A 10 -14.29 32.88 -54.48
C ILE A 10 -14.01 33.61 -53.16
N VAL A 11 -14.74 34.69 -52.88
CA VAL A 11 -14.62 35.43 -51.61
C VAL A 11 -15.25 34.65 -50.45
N LEU A 12 -16.34 33.90 -50.68
CA LEU A 12 -16.95 33.04 -49.65
C LEU A 12 -16.09 31.79 -49.33
N ALA A 13 -15.38 31.25 -50.34
CA ALA A 13 -14.44 30.14 -50.15
C ALA A 13 -13.14 30.57 -49.43
N LEU A 14 -12.69 31.82 -49.63
CA LEU A 14 -11.53 32.39 -48.93
C LEU A 14 -11.85 32.91 -47.51
N LEU A 15 -13.12 33.17 -47.19
CA LEU A 15 -13.53 33.52 -45.82
C LEU A 15 -13.83 32.29 -44.94
N ALA A 16 -14.10 31.12 -45.54
CA ALA A 16 -14.25 29.86 -44.81
C ALA A 16 -12.91 29.30 -44.27
N SER A 17 -11.77 29.74 -44.80
CA SER A 17 -10.43 29.36 -44.34
C SER A 17 -9.88 30.24 -43.21
N LEU A 18 -10.65 31.22 -42.74
CA LEU A 18 -10.32 32.10 -41.61
C LEU A 18 -11.02 31.72 -40.30
N SER A 19 -11.55 30.49 -40.20
CA SER A 19 -11.82 29.89 -38.89
C SER A 19 -10.49 29.34 -38.34
N PRO A 20 -10.13 29.59 -37.06
CA PRO A 20 -8.95 28.96 -36.48
C PRO A 20 -9.19 27.45 -36.54
N ALA A 21 -8.45 26.79 -37.45
CA ALA A 21 -8.62 25.38 -37.74
C ALA A 21 -8.70 24.60 -36.43
N ALA A 22 -9.82 23.91 -36.21
CA ALA A 22 -9.95 22.95 -35.13
C ALA A 22 -8.75 22.00 -35.24
N THR A 23 -7.80 22.13 -34.32
CA THR A 23 -6.56 21.35 -34.34
C THR A 23 -6.94 19.88 -34.31
N ASN A 24 -6.66 19.15 -35.39
CA ASN A 24 -6.85 17.71 -35.45
C ASN A 24 -5.56 17.05 -34.89
N PRO A 25 -5.57 16.55 -33.65
CA PRO A 25 -4.36 16.01 -33.02
C PRO A 25 -3.80 14.78 -33.76
N TRP A 26 -4.62 14.02 -34.49
CA TRP A 26 -4.15 12.95 -35.37
C TRP A 26 -3.45 13.50 -36.62
N GLY A 27 -3.91 14.63 -37.15
CA GLY A 27 -3.25 15.35 -38.23
C GLY A 27 -1.88 15.90 -37.80
N ASP A 28 -1.79 16.43 -36.58
CA ASP A 28 -0.52 16.89 -36.00
C ASP A 28 0.42 15.71 -35.73
N LEU A 29 -0.09 14.58 -35.21
CA LEU A 29 0.70 13.35 -35.07
C LEU A 29 1.22 12.84 -36.42
N LYS A 30 0.40 12.86 -37.48
CA LYS A 30 0.83 12.47 -38.83
C LYS A 30 1.96 13.37 -39.36
N LYS A 31 1.88 14.68 -39.11
CA LYS A 31 2.97 15.62 -39.43
C LYS A 31 4.23 15.31 -38.64
N ILE A 32 4.10 15.00 -37.35
CA ILE A 32 5.23 14.59 -36.51
C ILE A 32 5.94 13.37 -37.12
N TYR A 33 5.21 12.33 -37.51
CA TYR A 33 5.78 11.15 -38.19
C TYR A 33 6.46 11.50 -39.52
N PHE A 34 5.84 12.37 -40.33
CA PHE A 34 6.42 12.82 -41.60
C PHE A 34 7.72 13.59 -41.39
N TYR A 35 7.76 14.52 -40.45
CA TYR A 35 8.99 15.29 -40.18
C TYR A 35 10.07 14.45 -39.50
N ASP A 36 9.69 13.45 -38.69
CA ASP A 36 10.64 12.48 -38.13
C ASP A 36 11.30 11.63 -39.23
N SER A 37 10.56 11.20 -40.26
CA SER A 37 11.13 10.38 -41.34
C SER A 37 12.16 11.12 -42.20
N ILE A 38 12.03 12.44 -42.31
CA ILE A 38 13.02 13.31 -42.98
C ILE A 38 14.01 13.96 -42.01
N SER A 39 14.06 13.52 -40.75
CA SER A 39 14.97 14.02 -39.71
C SER A 39 14.89 15.53 -39.42
N ASN A 40 13.74 16.17 -39.69
CA ASN A 40 13.53 17.59 -39.40
C ASN A 40 12.99 17.78 -37.96
N LEU A 41 13.91 17.75 -37.00
CA LEU A 41 13.59 17.80 -35.56
C LEU A 41 12.93 19.12 -35.12
N GLY A 42 13.23 20.23 -35.81
CA GLY A 42 12.63 21.53 -35.52
C GLY A 42 11.12 21.54 -35.79
N GLU A 43 10.70 20.98 -36.92
CA GLU A 43 9.28 20.84 -37.24
C GLU A 43 8.60 19.75 -36.40
N VAL A 44 9.28 18.68 -36.02
CA VAL A 44 8.76 17.71 -35.03
C VAL A 44 8.37 18.41 -33.74
N LYS A 45 9.27 19.22 -33.16
CA LYS A 45 9.02 19.95 -31.91
C LYS A 45 7.85 20.94 -32.05
N LYS A 46 7.81 21.70 -33.15
CA LYS A 46 6.77 22.69 -33.42
C LYS A 46 5.38 22.06 -33.56
N ASN A 47 5.28 20.91 -34.25
CA ASN A 47 4.00 20.19 -34.37
C ASN A 47 3.61 19.51 -33.06
N LEU A 48 4.57 19.01 -32.28
CA LEU A 48 4.31 18.48 -30.93
C LEU A 48 3.79 19.55 -29.96
N GLU A 49 4.33 20.77 -30.02
CA GLU A 49 3.84 21.89 -29.21
C GLU A 49 2.39 22.26 -29.57
N LYS A 50 2.06 22.28 -30.87
CA LYS A 50 0.71 22.56 -31.37
C LYS A 50 -0.33 21.49 -31.06
N LEU A 51 0.10 20.22 -30.99
CA LEU A 51 -0.79 19.09 -30.77
C LEU A 51 -1.64 19.28 -29.51
N ASN A 52 -2.96 19.46 -29.65
CA ASN A 52 -3.88 19.57 -28.52
C ASN A 52 -4.88 18.42 -28.53
N ALA A 53 -4.84 17.60 -27.48
CA ALA A 53 -5.65 16.39 -27.34
C ALA A 53 -6.72 16.50 -26.25
N GLN A 54 -7.03 17.71 -25.78
CA GLN A 54 -8.06 17.94 -24.75
C GLN A 54 -9.46 17.56 -25.23
N THR A 55 -9.71 17.67 -26.54
CA THR A 55 -11.02 17.42 -27.16
C THR A 55 -11.23 15.96 -27.58
N LEU A 56 -10.18 15.11 -27.57
CA LEU A 56 -10.28 13.72 -28.00
C LEU A 56 -11.10 12.84 -27.04
N PRO A 57 -11.84 11.84 -27.57
CA PRO A 57 -12.41 10.76 -26.77
C PRO A 57 -11.33 10.02 -25.97
N HIS A 58 -11.70 9.46 -24.81
CA HIS A 58 -10.73 8.81 -23.91
C HIS A 58 -9.96 7.65 -24.57
N SER A 59 -10.62 6.83 -25.39
CA SER A 59 -9.97 5.71 -26.11
C SER A 59 -8.94 6.19 -27.12
N GLU A 60 -9.29 7.17 -27.95
CA GLU A 60 -8.36 7.78 -28.92
C GLU A 60 -7.22 8.53 -28.22
N LYS A 61 -7.51 9.13 -27.06
CA LYS A 61 -6.51 9.78 -26.25
C LYS A 61 -5.48 8.77 -25.72
N ILE A 62 -5.91 7.60 -25.26
CA ILE A 62 -4.98 6.52 -24.85
C ILE A 62 -4.12 6.09 -26.04
N GLU A 63 -4.72 5.87 -27.20
CA GLU A 63 -3.99 5.47 -28.41
C GLU A 63 -2.96 6.52 -28.84
N LEU A 64 -3.36 7.79 -28.89
CA LEU A 64 -2.47 8.91 -29.17
C LEU A 64 -1.31 8.98 -28.18
N LEU A 65 -1.59 8.80 -26.88
CA LEU A 65 -0.56 8.82 -25.83
C LEU A 65 0.43 7.67 -26.01
N ASN A 66 -0.03 6.47 -26.34
CA ASN A 66 0.84 5.32 -26.63
C ASN A 66 1.76 5.61 -27.84
N LYS A 67 1.23 6.25 -28.89
CA LYS A 67 2.04 6.65 -30.06
C LYS A 67 3.07 7.73 -29.74
N LEU A 68 2.70 8.71 -28.92
CA LEU A 68 3.63 9.73 -28.43
C LEU A 68 4.70 9.11 -27.51
N GLU A 69 4.34 8.11 -26.71
CA GLU A 69 5.26 7.37 -25.85
C GLU A 69 6.28 6.58 -26.68
N GLU A 70 5.82 5.88 -27.71
CA GLU A 70 6.65 5.13 -28.66
C GLU A 70 7.69 6.05 -29.33
N LEU A 71 7.27 7.23 -29.79
CA LEU A 71 8.16 8.25 -30.34
C LEU A 71 9.17 8.75 -29.31
N GLY A 72 8.72 9.06 -28.10
CA GLY A 72 9.60 9.47 -27.00
C GLY A 72 10.65 8.42 -26.66
N ASP A 73 10.26 7.14 -26.61
CA ASP A 73 11.16 6.01 -26.37
C ASP A 73 12.18 5.83 -27.51
N ARG A 74 11.76 6.00 -28.77
CA ARG A 74 12.69 5.99 -29.91
C ARG A 74 13.75 7.08 -29.79
N TYR A 75 13.37 8.33 -29.50
CA TYR A 75 14.35 9.40 -29.32
C TYR A 75 15.25 9.16 -28.10
N TYR A 76 14.72 8.59 -27.04
CA TYR A 76 15.51 8.19 -25.88
C TYR A 76 16.58 7.14 -26.25
N GLN A 77 16.22 6.14 -27.06
CA GLN A 77 17.16 5.13 -27.55
C GLN A 77 18.20 5.70 -28.51
N LYS A 78 17.84 6.68 -29.34
CA LYS A 78 18.77 7.42 -30.23
C LYS A 78 19.73 8.35 -29.47
N GLY A 79 19.53 8.55 -28.16
CA GLY A 79 20.33 9.47 -27.35
C GLY A 79 19.88 10.94 -27.40
N ASP A 80 18.84 11.28 -28.17
CA ASP A 80 18.23 12.62 -28.16
C ASP A 80 17.31 12.76 -26.94
N TYR A 81 17.95 12.96 -25.80
CA TYR A 81 17.25 13.11 -24.54
C TYR A 81 16.39 14.37 -24.49
N THR A 82 16.76 15.43 -25.21
CA THR A 82 16.02 16.69 -25.29
C THR A 82 14.65 16.48 -25.88
N LEU A 83 14.60 15.88 -27.06
CA LEU A 83 13.35 15.63 -27.76
C LEU A 83 12.52 14.57 -27.03
N ALA A 84 13.14 13.48 -26.55
CA ALA A 84 12.45 12.47 -25.74
C ALA A 84 11.73 13.08 -24.52
N ALA A 85 12.39 14.00 -23.79
CA ALA A 85 11.79 14.69 -22.66
C ALA A 85 10.59 15.57 -23.08
N THR A 86 10.63 16.20 -24.26
CA THR A 86 9.48 16.98 -24.76
C THR A 86 8.27 16.10 -25.04
N PHE A 87 8.45 14.91 -25.61
CA PHE A 87 7.38 13.93 -25.79
C PHE A 87 6.77 13.51 -24.45
N PHE A 88 7.59 13.11 -23.48
CA PHE A 88 7.10 12.69 -22.17
C PHE A 88 6.40 13.82 -21.39
N ASN A 89 6.90 15.06 -21.47
CA ASN A 89 6.22 16.23 -20.90
C ASN A 89 4.90 16.53 -21.61
N LYS A 90 4.83 16.33 -22.94
CA LYS A 90 3.58 16.47 -23.68
C LYS A 90 2.54 15.45 -23.22
N ILE A 91 2.95 14.20 -23.04
CA ILE A 91 2.09 13.14 -22.51
C ILE A 91 1.56 13.51 -21.12
N LEU A 92 2.42 14.00 -20.22
CA LEU A 92 2.02 14.47 -18.89
C LEU A 92 1.01 15.63 -18.94
N ASN A 93 1.15 16.55 -19.89
CA ASN A 93 0.21 17.66 -20.10
C ASN A 93 -1.13 17.17 -20.66
N VAL A 94 -1.12 16.12 -21.48
CA VAL A 94 -2.32 15.55 -22.10
C VAL A 94 -3.07 14.65 -21.12
N SER A 95 -2.41 13.71 -20.43
CA SER A 95 -3.03 12.87 -19.39
C SER A 95 -2.14 12.76 -18.13
N PRO A 96 -2.32 13.66 -17.14
CA PRO A 96 -1.52 13.63 -15.92
C PRO A 96 -1.82 12.44 -14.99
N GLN A 97 -2.91 11.70 -15.19
CA GLN A 97 -3.36 10.62 -14.28
C GLN A 97 -2.76 9.27 -14.61
N ASP A 98 -2.65 8.95 -15.91
CA ASP A 98 -2.17 7.65 -16.38
C ASP A 98 -0.68 7.66 -16.72
N ALA A 99 -0.12 8.86 -16.92
CA ALA A 99 1.26 9.06 -17.37
C ALA A 99 2.29 9.05 -16.25
N TRP A 100 2.00 8.50 -15.07
CA TRP A 100 3.00 8.47 -14.00
C TRP A 100 4.30 7.73 -14.37
N PRO A 101 4.31 6.67 -15.22
CA PRO A 101 5.57 6.07 -15.70
C PRO A 101 6.45 7.06 -16.46
N MET A 102 5.89 8.15 -17.01
CA MET A 102 6.66 9.21 -17.66
C MET A 102 7.60 9.93 -16.69
N TYR A 103 7.23 10.07 -15.41
CA TYR A 103 8.15 10.64 -14.41
C TYR A 103 9.38 9.76 -14.22
N ASN A 104 9.23 8.43 -14.26
CA ASN A 104 10.36 7.50 -14.23
C ASN A 104 11.25 7.66 -15.48
N LYS A 105 10.65 7.85 -16.67
CA LYS A 105 11.41 8.09 -17.91
C LYS A 105 12.14 9.44 -17.91
N LEU A 106 11.49 10.50 -17.43
CA LEU A 106 12.09 11.83 -17.27
C LEU A 106 13.24 11.83 -16.27
N GLU A 107 13.14 11.06 -15.19
CA GLU A 107 14.25 10.87 -14.25
C GLU A 107 15.43 10.14 -14.90
N LYS A 108 15.19 9.08 -15.68
CA LYS A 108 16.24 8.38 -16.41
C LYS A 108 16.97 9.32 -17.37
N ILE A 109 16.23 10.18 -18.07
CA ILE A 109 16.78 11.24 -18.92
C ILE A 109 17.64 12.20 -18.08
N SER A 110 17.13 12.69 -16.95
CA SER A 110 17.86 13.59 -16.06
C SER A 110 19.20 12.99 -15.62
N ARG A 111 19.20 11.70 -15.24
CA ARG A 111 20.42 10.96 -14.87
C ARG A 111 21.41 10.82 -16.01
N ARG A 112 20.94 10.49 -17.22
CA ARG A 112 21.80 10.41 -18.42
C ARG A 112 22.43 11.74 -18.81
N ARG A 113 21.79 12.86 -18.46
CA ARG A 113 22.32 14.22 -18.66
C ARG A 113 23.29 14.69 -17.56
N GLY A 114 23.63 13.83 -16.60
CA GLY A 114 24.61 14.12 -15.55
C GLY A 114 24.02 14.52 -14.20
N ASN A 115 22.70 14.60 -14.04
CA ASN A 115 22.09 14.85 -12.73
C ASN A 115 22.08 13.56 -11.91
N PHE A 116 22.94 13.47 -10.90
CA PHE A 116 23.05 12.29 -10.05
C PHE A 116 21.86 12.14 -9.07
N LEU A 117 21.36 13.27 -8.54
CA LEU A 117 20.29 13.28 -7.55
C LEU A 117 18.90 13.13 -8.18
N TRP A 118 18.00 12.50 -7.42
CA TRP A 118 16.58 12.42 -7.77
C TRP A 118 15.92 13.79 -7.77
N ASN A 119 15.01 14.00 -8.72
CA ASN A 119 14.17 15.18 -8.73
C ASN A 119 12.97 14.99 -7.80
N PHE A 120 13.05 15.53 -6.58
CA PHE A 120 12.01 15.44 -5.57
C PHE A 120 10.65 16.00 -6.01
N ASN A 121 10.62 16.93 -6.97
CA ASN A 121 9.36 17.43 -7.54
C ASN A 121 8.62 16.32 -8.32
N TYR A 122 9.33 15.52 -9.11
CA TYR A 122 8.74 14.37 -9.81
C TYR A 122 8.25 13.31 -8.84
N ILE A 123 9.00 13.05 -7.76
CA ILE A 123 8.61 12.12 -6.71
C ILE A 123 7.33 12.59 -6.01
N GLY A 124 7.27 13.86 -5.59
CA GLY A 124 6.10 14.44 -4.93
C GLY A 124 4.85 14.40 -5.83
N ARG A 125 5.00 14.73 -7.12
CA ARG A 125 3.91 14.63 -8.10
C ARG A 125 3.44 13.19 -8.30
N GLN A 126 4.37 12.24 -8.45
CA GLN A 126 4.05 10.82 -8.59
C GLN A 126 3.32 10.29 -7.37
N PHE A 127 3.77 10.64 -6.16
CA PHE A 127 3.11 10.26 -4.91
C PHE A 127 1.68 10.82 -4.85
N GLY A 128 1.49 12.11 -5.16
CA GLY A 128 0.16 12.73 -5.15
C GLY A 128 -0.83 12.12 -6.15
N LEU A 129 -0.34 11.59 -7.28
CA LEU A 129 -1.18 10.86 -8.24
C LEU A 129 -1.59 9.48 -7.70
N LEU A 130 -0.66 8.77 -7.06
CA LEU A 130 -0.90 7.43 -6.53
C LEU A 130 -1.87 7.43 -5.34
N THR A 131 -1.77 8.41 -4.45
CA THR A 131 -2.70 8.56 -3.31
C THR A 131 -4.10 8.97 -3.73
N ARG A 132 -4.26 9.48 -4.96
CA ARG A 132 -5.57 9.83 -5.51
C ARG A 132 -6.19 8.65 -6.27
N GLY A 133 -5.34 7.87 -6.96
CA GLY A 133 -5.63 6.64 -7.67
C GLY A 133 -6.29 5.56 -6.80
N PHE A 134 -7.54 5.16 -7.09
CA PHE A 134 -8.19 4.06 -6.36
C PHE A 134 -7.37 2.76 -6.39
N ASN A 135 -7.00 2.26 -7.57
CA ASN A 135 -6.26 1.00 -7.72
C ASN A 135 -4.89 1.06 -7.02
N SER A 136 -4.15 2.14 -7.23
CA SER A 136 -2.83 2.34 -6.61
C SER A 136 -2.92 2.42 -5.10
N SER A 137 -3.87 3.18 -4.56
CA SER A 137 -4.11 3.30 -3.13
C SER A 137 -4.53 1.98 -2.50
N PHE A 138 -5.35 1.19 -3.20
CA PHE A 138 -5.75 -0.14 -2.75
C PHE A 138 -4.56 -1.11 -2.67
N ILE A 139 -3.68 -1.11 -3.68
CA ILE A 139 -2.44 -1.93 -3.67
C ILE A 139 -1.57 -1.58 -2.46
N LEU A 140 -1.40 -0.29 -2.17
CA LEU A 140 -0.62 0.16 -1.00
C LEU A 140 -1.25 -0.33 0.31
N LEU A 141 -2.57 -0.20 0.45
CA LEU A 141 -3.30 -0.64 1.64
C LEU A 141 -3.21 -2.16 1.84
N ASN A 142 -3.44 -2.95 0.79
CA ASN A 142 -3.38 -4.41 0.87
C ASN A 142 -1.96 -4.90 1.18
N SER A 143 -0.95 -4.30 0.52
CA SER A 143 0.47 -4.57 0.81
C SER A 143 0.78 -4.31 2.28
N PHE A 144 0.34 -3.17 2.81
CA PHE A 144 0.55 -2.79 4.21
C PHE A 144 0.01 -3.84 5.18
N PHE A 145 -1.23 -4.31 5.02
CA PHE A 145 -1.80 -5.33 5.90
C PHE A 145 -1.07 -6.67 5.82
N ASN A 146 -0.68 -7.12 4.63
CA ASN A 146 0.07 -8.36 4.44
C ASN A 146 1.44 -8.32 5.11
N ILE A 147 2.17 -7.22 4.93
CA ILE A 147 3.50 -7.02 5.51
C ILE A 147 3.43 -6.90 7.01
N LEU A 148 2.42 -6.21 7.54
CA LEU A 148 2.22 -6.07 8.97
C LEU A 148 2.04 -7.44 9.63
N LEU A 149 1.19 -8.31 9.07
CA LEU A 149 1.03 -9.68 9.57
C LEU A 149 2.34 -10.50 9.45
N PHE A 150 2.98 -10.48 8.29
CA PHE A 150 4.21 -11.25 8.06
C PHE A 150 5.33 -10.80 9.00
N SER A 151 5.46 -9.49 9.24
CA SER A 151 6.41 -8.91 10.20
C SER A 151 6.18 -9.41 11.62
N GLY A 152 4.91 -9.45 12.05
CA GLY A 152 4.54 -9.96 13.37
C GLY A 152 4.84 -11.45 13.52
N LEU A 153 4.51 -12.25 12.52
CA LEU A 153 4.79 -13.69 12.51
C LEU A 153 6.30 -13.98 12.53
N LEU A 154 7.08 -13.25 11.73
CA LEU A 154 8.53 -13.40 11.71
C LEU A 154 9.15 -13.00 13.05
N LEU A 155 8.72 -11.87 13.64
CA LEU A 155 9.16 -11.47 14.97
C LEU A 155 8.87 -12.58 15.99
N PHE A 156 7.64 -13.12 15.97
CA PHE A 156 7.28 -14.20 16.88
C PHE A 156 8.15 -15.44 16.68
N TYR A 157 8.44 -15.80 15.43
CA TYR A 157 9.35 -16.90 15.09
C TYR A 157 10.75 -16.69 15.67
N LEU A 158 11.32 -15.49 15.49
CA LEU A 158 12.65 -15.15 16.00
C LEU A 158 12.70 -15.16 17.53
N LEU A 159 11.66 -14.63 18.18
CA LEU A 159 11.56 -14.65 19.64
C LEU A 159 11.44 -16.07 20.16
N THR A 160 10.61 -16.92 19.53
CA THR A 160 10.54 -18.33 19.91
C THR A 160 11.86 -19.05 19.69
N ALA A 161 12.56 -18.81 18.58
CA ALA A 161 13.87 -19.41 18.33
C ALA A 161 14.88 -19.05 19.44
N VAL A 162 14.88 -17.79 19.88
CA VAL A 162 15.72 -17.34 21.01
C VAL A 162 15.31 -18.01 22.32
N MET A 163 14.01 -18.16 22.58
CA MET A 163 13.51 -18.88 23.76
C MET A 163 13.88 -20.36 23.73
N VAL A 164 13.79 -21.00 22.56
CA VAL A 164 14.25 -22.39 22.36
C VAL A 164 15.73 -22.47 22.70
N ILE A 165 16.59 -21.63 22.12
CA ILE A 165 18.03 -21.64 22.44
C ILE A 165 18.29 -21.41 23.94
N LYS A 166 17.55 -20.48 24.57
CA LYS A 166 17.69 -20.14 25.99
C LYS A 166 17.31 -21.31 26.91
N TYR A 167 16.19 -21.98 26.63
CA TYR A 167 15.60 -22.97 27.55
C TYR A 167 15.81 -24.43 27.12
N PHE A 168 16.35 -24.69 25.93
CA PHE A 168 16.51 -26.05 25.39
C PHE A 168 17.34 -26.95 26.30
N LYS A 169 18.45 -26.44 26.87
CA LYS A 169 19.29 -27.25 27.79
C LYS A 169 18.53 -27.67 29.05
N LEU A 170 17.65 -26.81 29.59
CA LEU A 170 16.82 -27.15 30.75
C LEU A 170 15.78 -28.21 30.40
N ALA A 171 15.10 -28.02 29.28
CA ALA A 171 14.11 -28.97 28.80
C ALA A 171 14.75 -30.34 28.49
N ALA A 172 15.92 -30.35 27.84
CA ALA A 172 16.67 -31.57 27.56
C ALA A 172 17.10 -32.28 28.85
N HIS A 173 17.58 -31.54 29.86
CA HIS A 173 17.95 -32.12 31.15
C HIS A 173 16.77 -32.77 31.87
N ASP A 174 15.64 -32.06 32.00
CA ASP A 174 14.45 -32.59 32.68
C ASP A 174 13.83 -33.77 31.93
N PHE A 175 13.94 -33.78 30.60
CA PHE A 175 13.38 -34.85 29.77
C PHE A 175 14.26 -36.10 29.67
N ILE A 176 15.59 -35.93 29.57
CA ILE A 176 16.54 -37.01 29.31
C ILE A 176 17.10 -37.60 30.63
N ILE A 177 17.35 -36.75 31.64
CA ILE A 177 18.16 -37.11 32.83
C ILE A 177 17.26 -37.29 34.08
N GLY A 178 15.94 -37.12 33.95
CA GLY A 178 14.98 -37.11 35.06
C GLY A 178 15.11 -38.27 36.06
N SER A 179 15.85 -38.04 37.16
CA SER A 179 16.01 -38.81 38.42
C SER A 179 16.34 -40.31 38.38
N ASN A 180 16.10 -41.02 37.27
CA ASN A 180 16.41 -42.44 37.09
C ASN A 180 17.27 -42.59 35.84
N SER A 181 18.45 -43.19 35.98
CA SER A 181 19.51 -43.35 34.97
C SER A 181 19.13 -44.17 33.73
N ARG A 182 17.87 -44.60 33.58
CA ARG A 182 17.40 -45.38 32.42
C ARG A 182 16.58 -44.51 31.48
N PHE A 183 17.18 -44.21 30.33
CA PHE A 183 16.55 -43.55 29.20
C PHE A 183 15.32 -44.35 28.72
N LYS A 184 14.11 -43.80 28.88
CA LYS A 184 12.89 -44.45 28.36
C LYS A 184 12.61 -43.97 26.94
N ILE A 185 12.99 -44.78 25.95
CA ILE A 185 12.75 -44.54 24.50
C ILE A 185 11.28 -44.17 24.21
N SER A 186 10.33 -44.74 24.96
CA SER A 186 8.90 -44.41 24.82
C SER A 186 8.57 -42.94 25.07
N LYS A 187 9.28 -42.27 25.99
CA LYS A 187 9.10 -40.83 26.23
C LYS A 187 9.68 -40.00 25.08
N LEU A 188 10.85 -40.38 24.54
CA LEU A 188 11.43 -39.69 23.39
C LEU A 188 10.53 -39.81 22.15
N LEU A 189 10.00 -41.01 21.87
CA LEU A 189 9.06 -41.21 20.76
C LEU A 189 7.78 -40.38 20.94
N LEU A 190 7.23 -40.31 22.16
CA LEU A 190 6.07 -39.46 22.46
C LEU A 190 6.39 -37.97 22.21
N LEU A 191 7.58 -37.49 22.61
CA LEU A 191 8.01 -36.11 22.38
C LEU A 191 8.17 -35.80 20.89
N LEU A 192 8.83 -36.67 20.14
CA LEU A 192 9.01 -36.52 18.70
C LEU A 192 7.65 -36.53 18.00
N LEU A 193 6.73 -37.41 18.41
CA LEU A 193 5.37 -37.44 17.88
C LEU A 193 4.62 -36.14 18.19
N LEU A 194 4.71 -35.61 19.43
CA LEU A 194 4.13 -34.31 19.81
C LEU A 194 4.76 -33.12 19.02
N LEU A 195 6.07 -33.12 18.77
CA LEU A 195 6.71 -32.02 18.04
C LEU A 195 6.54 -32.11 16.52
N LEU A 196 6.43 -33.32 15.97
CA LEU A 196 6.47 -33.55 14.51
C LEU A 196 5.10 -33.86 13.88
N TRP A 197 4.05 -34.19 14.66
CA TRP A 197 2.72 -34.42 14.09
C TRP A 197 2.18 -33.28 13.19
N PRO A 198 2.51 -31.98 13.41
CA PRO A 198 2.00 -30.91 12.57
C PRO A 198 2.62 -30.90 11.16
N LEU A 199 3.86 -31.41 11.00
CA LEU A 199 4.44 -31.67 9.68
C LEU A 199 3.63 -32.73 8.92
N ALA A 200 3.17 -33.76 9.64
CA ALA A 200 2.44 -34.87 9.04
C ALA A 200 0.98 -34.52 8.68
N LEU A 201 0.30 -33.72 9.52
CA LEU A 201 -1.14 -33.46 9.37
C LEU A 201 -1.50 -32.10 8.79
N MET A 202 -0.68 -31.07 9.02
CA MET A 202 -1.07 -29.68 8.74
C MET A 202 -0.24 -29.01 7.64
N GLY A 203 0.82 -29.66 7.15
CA GLY A 203 1.63 -29.21 6.01
C GLY A 203 2.27 -27.82 6.16
N GLY A 204 2.29 -27.24 7.36
CA GLY A 204 2.59 -25.83 7.57
C GLY A 204 3.60 -25.58 8.69
N TRP A 205 4.66 -24.84 8.38
CA TRP A 205 5.70 -24.44 9.35
C TRP A 205 5.23 -23.38 10.36
N GLY A 206 4.07 -22.75 10.11
CA GLY A 206 3.53 -21.65 10.93
C GLY A 206 3.13 -22.05 12.36
N PHE A 207 2.93 -23.34 12.63
CA PHE A 207 2.54 -23.84 13.96
C PHE A 207 3.72 -23.99 14.93
N TYR A 208 4.95 -24.12 14.42
CA TYR A 208 6.13 -24.42 15.22
C TYR A 208 6.41 -23.43 16.35
N PRO A 209 6.38 -22.10 16.11
CA PRO A 209 6.60 -21.14 17.18
C PRO A 209 5.62 -21.30 18.35
N PHE A 210 4.36 -21.62 18.05
CA PHE A 210 3.32 -21.82 19.06
C PHE A 210 3.54 -23.12 19.84
N LEU A 211 3.91 -24.21 19.15
CA LEU A 211 4.22 -25.49 19.78
C LEU A 211 5.43 -25.39 20.70
N PHE A 212 6.51 -24.77 20.24
CA PHE A 212 7.71 -24.58 21.05
C PHE A 212 7.44 -23.67 22.26
N CYS A 213 6.67 -22.60 22.09
CA CYS A 213 6.23 -21.76 23.20
C CYS A 213 5.37 -22.53 24.22
N GLY A 214 4.46 -23.38 23.74
CA GLY A 214 3.63 -24.23 24.61
C GLY A 214 4.47 -25.27 25.36
N PHE A 215 5.43 -25.90 24.67
CA PHE A 215 6.35 -26.87 25.26
C PHE A 215 7.28 -26.27 26.31
N LEU A 216 7.80 -25.06 26.05
CA LEU A 216 8.74 -24.38 26.95
C LEU A 216 8.06 -23.54 28.03
N TRP A 217 6.73 -23.51 28.07
CA TRP A 217 5.97 -22.59 28.90
C TRP A 217 6.33 -22.66 30.39
N ASP A 218 6.56 -23.86 30.94
CA ASP A 218 6.89 -24.03 32.37
C ASP A 218 8.34 -23.62 32.72
N TYR A 219 9.20 -23.48 31.72
CA TYR A 219 10.56 -22.98 31.88
C TYR A 219 10.65 -21.47 31.83
N PHE A 220 9.68 -20.79 31.21
CA PHE A 220 9.68 -19.35 31.10
C PHE A 220 9.53 -18.65 32.45
N ASN A 221 10.38 -17.64 32.66
CA ASN A 221 10.24 -16.69 33.77
C ASN A 221 8.95 -15.86 33.62
N HIS A 222 8.55 -15.17 34.69
CA HIS A 222 7.32 -14.35 34.69
C HIS A 222 7.30 -13.34 33.53
N ASP A 223 8.39 -12.60 33.33
CA ASP A 223 8.50 -11.59 32.29
C ASP A 223 8.40 -12.18 30.87
N ASP A 224 9.03 -13.34 30.63
CA ASP A 224 8.99 -14.03 29.36
C ASP A 224 7.54 -14.47 29.03
N LYS A 225 6.80 -14.97 30.02
CA LYS A 225 5.36 -15.32 29.87
C LYS A 225 4.51 -14.09 29.54
N VAL A 226 4.74 -12.97 30.23
CA VAL A 226 4.01 -11.72 29.97
C VAL A 226 4.31 -11.20 28.57
N ASN A 227 5.58 -11.25 28.13
CA ASN A 227 5.98 -10.84 26.79
C ASN A 227 5.34 -11.71 25.70
N ILE A 228 5.35 -13.03 25.85
CA ILE A 228 4.71 -13.95 24.89
C ILE A 228 3.20 -13.68 24.81
N LYS A 229 2.51 -13.49 25.94
CA LYS A 229 1.08 -13.13 25.94
C LYS A 229 0.81 -11.83 25.18
N ARG A 230 1.64 -10.80 25.39
CA ARG A 230 1.53 -9.51 24.67
C ARG A 230 1.73 -9.70 23.16
N ILE A 231 2.73 -10.47 22.75
CA ILE A 231 3.00 -10.73 21.33
C ILE A 231 1.85 -11.51 20.70
N VAL A 232 1.32 -12.53 21.38
CA VAL A 232 0.14 -13.28 20.93
C VAL A 232 -1.08 -12.36 20.79
N ALA A 233 -1.30 -11.43 21.73
CA ALA A 233 -2.37 -10.44 21.63
C ALA A 233 -2.18 -9.50 20.41
N ILE A 234 -0.95 -9.03 20.17
CA ILE A 234 -0.63 -8.23 18.98
C ILE A 234 -0.87 -9.04 17.72
N LEU A 235 -0.42 -10.30 17.65
CA LEU A 235 -0.64 -11.19 16.52
C LEU A 235 -2.13 -11.37 16.21
N LEU A 236 -2.99 -11.49 17.21
CA LEU A 236 -4.44 -11.57 17.00
C LEU A 236 -4.97 -10.29 16.32
N VAL A 237 -4.53 -9.10 16.75
CA VAL A 237 -4.88 -7.84 16.08
C VAL A 237 -4.37 -7.81 14.64
N LEU A 238 -3.15 -8.30 14.41
CA LEU A 238 -2.55 -8.34 13.07
C LEU A 238 -3.29 -9.30 12.13
N VAL A 239 -3.69 -10.49 12.62
CA VAL A 239 -4.49 -11.44 11.86
C VAL A 239 -5.84 -10.81 11.50
N PHE A 240 -6.48 -10.11 12.43
CA PHE A 240 -7.72 -9.39 12.14
C PHE A 240 -7.56 -8.34 11.03
N LEU A 241 -6.52 -7.50 11.09
CA LEU A 241 -6.25 -6.48 10.06
C LEU A 241 -5.97 -7.13 8.69
N HIS A 242 -5.26 -8.25 8.67
CA HIS A 242 -5.02 -8.99 7.44
C HIS A 242 -6.29 -9.65 6.89
N SER A 243 -7.14 -10.24 7.75
CA SER A 243 -8.45 -10.76 7.35
C SER A 243 -9.34 -9.66 6.76
N LEU A 244 -9.28 -8.43 7.29
CA LEU A 244 -9.96 -7.27 6.70
C LEU A 244 -9.42 -6.96 5.29
N GLY A 245 -8.10 -6.99 5.10
CA GLY A 245 -7.47 -6.85 3.78
C GLY A 245 -7.97 -7.89 2.77
N GLN A 246 -7.95 -9.17 3.17
CA GLN A 246 -8.44 -10.29 2.35
C GLN A 246 -9.93 -10.14 1.98
N TYR A 247 -10.75 -9.70 2.93
CA TYR A 247 -12.16 -9.43 2.67
C TYR A 247 -12.35 -8.31 1.63
N LEU A 248 -11.61 -7.20 1.75
CA LEU A 248 -11.68 -6.10 0.78
C LEU A 248 -11.21 -6.55 -0.61
N GLU A 249 -10.19 -7.41 -0.67
CA GLU A 249 -9.70 -7.98 -1.93
C GLU A 249 -10.76 -8.88 -2.60
N LYS A 250 -11.41 -9.78 -1.84
CA LYS A 250 -12.53 -10.58 -2.35
C LYS A 250 -13.70 -9.70 -2.80
N SER A 251 -14.02 -8.65 -2.05
CA SER A 251 -15.07 -7.68 -2.43
C SER A 251 -14.75 -7.01 -3.76
N LEU A 252 -13.48 -6.66 -3.99
CA LEU A 252 -13.03 -6.04 -5.24
C LEU A 252 -13.15 -7.01 -6.42
N GLN A 253 -12.93 -8.31 -6.18
CA GLN A 253 -13.06 -9.36 -7.20
C GLN A 253 -14.51 -9.73 -7.54
N THR A 254 -15.51 -9.26 -6.78
CA THR A 254 -16.92 -9.59 -7.06
C THR A 254 -17.37 -9.07 -8.44
N PRO A 255 -18.18 -9.82 -9.21
CA PRO A 255 -18.65 -9.39 -10.53
C PRO A 255 -19.38 -8.04 -10.50
N ARG A 256 -20.09 -7.75 -9.40
CA ARG A 256 -20.79 -6.48 -9.20
C ARG A 256 -19.82 -5.32 -9.05
N PHE A 257 -18.75 -5.46 -8.25
CA PHE A 257 -17.74 -4.41 -8.12
C PHE A 257 -16.91 -4.24 -9.41
N GLN A 258 -16.57 -5.34 -10.09
CA GLN A 258 -15.91 -5.29 -11.39
C GLN A 258 -16.74 -4.51 -12.43
N THR A 259 -18.07 -4.67 -12.40
CA THR A 259 -18.97 -3.87 -13.25
C THR A 259 -18.86 -2.38 -12.93
N ILE A 260 -18.82 -2.01 -11.64
CA ILE A 260 -18.64 -0.60 -11.23
C ILE A 260 -17.29 -0.06 -11.72
N GLN A 261 -16.19 -0.83 -11.60
CA GLN A 261 -14.89 -0.43 -12.11
C GLN A 261 -14.89 -0.23 -13.63
N LYS A 262 -15.59 -1.11 -14.37
CA LYS A 262 -15.76 -1.00 -15.83
C LYS A 262 -16.52 0.27 -16.22
N ILE A 263 -17.65 0.56 -15.56
CA ILE A 263 -18.40 1.81 -15.81
C ILE A 263 -17.54 3.03 -15.47
N TYR A 264 -16.83 2.98 -14.34
CA TYR A 264 -15.93 4.05 -13.93
C TYR A 264 -14.81 4.31 -14.94
N ALA A 265 -14.26 3.25 -15.54
CA ALA A 265 -13.29 3.32 -16.63
C ALA A 265 -13.89 3.83 -17.96
N GLY A 266 -15.19 4.11 -18.00
CA GLY A 266 -15.89 4.64 -19.16
C GLY A 266 -16.36 3.58 -20.15
N GLN A 267 -16.50 2.32 -19.72
CA GLN A 267 -17.13 1.28 -20.54
C GLN A 267 -18.63 1.59 -20.71
N LEU A 268 -19.11 1.49 -21.95
CA LEU A 268 -20.53 1.63 -22.25
C LEU A 268 -21.25 0.30 -22.05
N PHE A 269 -22.38 0.32 -21.36
CA PHE A 269 -23.27 -0.81 -21.20
C PHE A 269 -24.57 -0.55 -21.95
N PRO A 270 -25.19 -1.55 -22.58
CA PRO A 270 -26.45 -1.36 -23.29
C PRO A 270 -27.61 -1.07 -22.32
N GLU A 271 -28.69 -0.50 -22.85
CA GLU A 271 -29.88 -0.10 -22.08
C GLU A 271 -30.48 -1.22 -21.26
N SER A 272 -30.53 -2.44 -21.81
CA SER A 272 -30.99 -3.64 -21.09
C SER A 272 -30.22 -3.89 -19.79
N THR A 273 -28.96 -3.49 -19.74
CA THR A 273 -28.07 -3.67 -18.59
C THR A 273 -28.15 -2.49 -17.64
N TYR A 274 -27.98 -1.25 -18.13
CA TYR A 274 -27.97 -0.09 -17.23
C TYR A 274 -29.34 0.26 -16.65
N LYS A 275 -30.45 -0.22 -17.22
CA LYS A 275 -31.78 -0.09 -16.61
C LYS A 275 -31.83 -0.66 -15.19
N ARG A 276 -31.09 -1.75 -14.96
CA ARG A 276 -30.98 -2.45 -13.67
C ARG A 276 -29.98 -1.78 -12.71
N PHE A 277 -29.22 -0.81 -13.18
CA PHE A 277 -28.28 -0.08 -12.33
C PHE A 277 -29.03 0.79 -11.33
N ASP A 278 -28.44 0.97 -10.16
CA ASP A 278 -28.87 2.01 -9.23
C ASP A 278 -28.59 3.41 -9.81
N ASN A 279 -29.17 4.44 -9.20
CA ASN A 279 -29.11 5.79 -9.75
C ASN A 279 -27.69 6.37 -9.84
N GLU A 280 -26.77 6.01 -8.95
CA GLU A 280 -25.39 6.50 -9.02
C GLU A 280 -24.62 5.83 -10.16
N MET A 281 -24.80 4.51 -10.34
CA MET A 281 -24.25 3.79 -11.49
C MET A 281 -24.85 4.29 -12.81
N LYS A 282 -26.15 4.64 -12.84
CA LYS A 282 -26.77 5.32 -13.98
C LYS A 282 -26.11 6.66 -14.28
N ILE A 283 -25.79 7.48 -13.26
CA ILE A 283 -25.04 8.72 -13.48
C ILE A 283 -23.64 8.45 -14.02
N MET A 284 -22.91 7.46 -13.50
CA MET A 284 -21.60 7.07 -14.05
C MET A 284 -21.72 6.68 -15.53
N GLN A 285 -22.76 5.92 -15.85
CA GLN A 285 -23.04 5.50 -17.21
C GLN A 285 -23.36 6.71 -18.10
N ALA A 286 -24.25 7.61 -17.66
CA ALA A 286 -24.58 8.85 -18.37
C ALA A 286 -23.35 9.74 -18.58
N TYR A 287 -22.48 9.83 -17.58
CA TYR A 287 -21.20 10.52 -17.68
C TYR A 287 -20.31 9.91 -18.78
N ALA A 288 -20.21 8.57 -18.84
CA ALA A 288 -19.47 7.87 -19.87
C ALA A 288 -20.05 8.11 -21.28
N TYR A 289 -21.38 8.07 -21.43
CA TYR A 289 -22.08 8.39 -22.69
C TYR A 289 -21.83 9.85 -23.13
N TYR A 290 -22.02 10.80 -22.21
CA TYR A 290 -21.78 12.22 -22.48
C TYR A 290 -20.33 12.48 -22.94
N ASN A 291 -19.35 11.84 -22.29
CA ASN A 291 -17.94 11.98 -22.69
C ASN A 291 -17.60 11.39 -24.06
N ARG A 292 -18.41 10.45 -24.56
CA ARG A 292 -18.31 9.88 -25.91
C ARG A 292 -19.19 10.63 -26.92
N ASN A 293 -19.69 11.81 -26.57
CA ASN A 293 -20.54 12.67 -27.41
C ASN A 293 -21.94 12.09 -27.68
N HIS A 294 -22.43 11.17 -26.85
CA HIS A 294 -23.78 10.62 -26.91
C HIS A 294 -24.68 11.37 -25.92
N ALA A 295 -24.91 12.67 -26.19
CA ALA A 295 -25.56 13.57 -25.23
C ALA A 295 -27.07 13.29 -25.04
N ASN A 296 -27.73 12.72 -26.04
CA ASN A 296 -29.16 12.36 -25.94
C ASN A 296 -29.34 11.14 -25.03
N GLU A 297 -28.57 10.08 -25.24
CA GLU A 297 -28.61 8.89 -24.39
C GLU A 297 -28.19 9.22 -22.95
N ALA A 298 -27.19 10.09 -22.77
CA ALA A 298 -26.82 10.59 -21.46
C ALA A 298 -27.99 11.33 -20.78
N LEU A 299 -28.72 12.17 -21.52
CA LEU A 299 -29.90 12.88 -21.01
C LEU A 299 -30.99 11.91 -20.56
N ASP A 300 -31.30 10.90 -21.38
CA ASP A 300 -32.33 9.90 -21.09
C ASP A 300 -31.99 9.11 -19.81
N ILE A 301 -30.71 8.72 -19.66
CA ILE A 301 -30.24 8.04 -18.44
C ILE A 301 -30.36 8.95 -17.22
N LEU A 302 -29.99 10.24 -17.35
CA LEU A 302 -30.09 11.20 -16.24
C LEU A 302 -31.55 11.45 -15.83
N GLN A 303 -32.46 11.54 -16.79
CA GLN A 303 -33.90 11.67 -16.53
C GLN A 303 -34.48 10.41 -15.88
N ALA A 304 -34.05 9.23 -16.32
CA ALA A 304 -34.48 7.94 -15.75
C ALA A 304 -34.09 7.75 -14.27
N THR A 305 -33.19 8.57 -13.71
CA THR A 305 -32.90 8.56 -12.26
C THR A 305 -33.98 9.25 -11.42
N GLY A 306 -34.93 9.96 -12.05
CA GLY A 306 -36.06 10.64 -11.40
C GLY A 306 -35.66 11.88 -10.58
N ASN A 307 -36.63 12.67 -10.15
CA ASN A 307 -36.37 13.93 -9.41
C ASN A 307 -35.92 13.73 -7.96
N ASN A 308 -36.12 12.52 -7.40
CA ASN A 308 -35.79 12.23 -6.00
C ASN A 308 -34.29 11.97 -5.79
N TYR A 309 -33.55 11.67 -6.86
CA TYR A 309 -32.12 11.43 -6.77
C TYR A 309 -31.32 12.65 -7.21
N ASN A 310 -30.76 13.35 -6.22
CA ASN A 310 -30.01 14.59 -6.40
C ASN A 310 -28.51 14.32 -6.21
N SER A 311 -27.71 14.71 -7.19
CA SER A 311 -26.26 14.71 -7.05
C SER A 311 -25.64 15.86 -7.83
N THR A 312 -24.53 16.38 -7.32
CA THR A 312 -23.77 17.48 -7.94
C THR A 312 -23.44 17.15 -9.39
N LEU A 313 -23.05 15.90 -9.67
CA LEU A 313 -22.67 15.46 -11.01
C LEU A 313 -23.86 15.37 -11.97
N LYS A 314 -25.01 14.83 -11.53
CA LYS A 314 -26.23 14.78 -12.36
C LYS A 314 -26.62 16.17 -12.83
N PHE A 315 -26.72 17.11 -11.89
CA PHE A 315 -27.14 18.46 -12.21
C PHE A 315 -26.11 19.20 -13.08
N ASN A 316 -24.81 18.98 -12.86
CA ASN A 316 -23.80 19.55 -13.74
C ASN A 316 -23.90 18.96 -15.16
N LEU A 317 -24.07 17.65 -15.31
CA LEU A 317 -24.23 17.02 -16.62
C LEU A 317 -25.50 17.48 -17.35
N LEU A 318 -26.63 17.57 -16.65
CA LEU A 318 -27.86 18.16 -17.21
C LEU A 318 -27.59 19.60 -17.68
N GLY A 319 -26.93 20.41 -16.85
CA GLY A 319 -26.53 21.77 -17.22
C GLY A 319 -25.70 21.82 -18.50
N ASN A 320 -24.68 20.96 -18.61
CA ASN A 320 -23.83 20.85 -19.80
C ASN A 320 -24.63 20.46 -21.05
N ILE A 321 -25.46 19.43 -20.95
CA ILE A 321 -26.27 18.95 -22.09
C ILE A 321 -27.23 20.04 -22.56
N TYR A 322 -27.92 20.75 -21.66
CA TYR A 322 -28.81 21.84 -22.05
C TYR A 322 -28.07 23.05 -22.61
N TYR A 323 -26.87 23.37 -22.08
CA TYR A 323 -26.03 24.42 -22.63
C TYR A 323 -25.59 24.12 -24.08
N GLU A 324 -25.20 22.87 -24.36
CA GLU A 324 -24.83 22.38 -25.69
C GLU A 324 -26.03 22.39 -26.64
N LYS A 325 -27.22 22.04 -26.16
CA LYS A 325 -28.49 22.17 -26.90
C LYS A 325 -28.95 23.63 -27.11
N GLY A 326 -28.24 24.61 -26.55
CA GLY A 326 -28.57 26.04 -26.67
C GLY A 326 -29.60 26.57 -25.67
N ASN A 327 -30.15 25.72 -24.79
CA ASN A 327 -31.06 26.14 -23.74
C ASN A 327 -30.30 26.68 -22.52
N VAL A 328 -29.79 27.90 -22.66
CA VAL A 328 -28.99 28.57 -21.62
C VAL A 328 -29.77 28.76 -20.31
N PRO A 329 -31.05 29.19 -20.30
CA PRO A 329 -31.81 29.34 -19.06
C PRO A 329 -31.91 28.04 -18.23
N GLN A 330 -32.21 26.89 -18.86
CA GLN A 330 -32.22 25.60 -18.16
C GLN A 330 -30.83 25.20 -17.68
N SER A 331 -29.78 25.47 -18.47
CA SER A 331 -28.41 25.17 -18.04
C SER A 331 -28.04 25.89 -16.73
N ILE A 332 -28.37 27.19 -16.63
CA ILE A 332 -28.16 28.02 -15.42
C ILE A 332 -28.91 27.41 -14.23
N GLN A 333 -30.17 26.99 -14.43
CA GLN A 333 -30.97 26.37 -13.37
C GLN A 333 -30.32 25.09 -12.83
N TYR A 334 -29.89 24.19 -13.71
CA TYR A 334 -29.25 22.94 -13.30
C TYR A 334 -27.88 23.16 -12.65
N TYR A 335 -27.06 24.07 -13.18
CA TYR A 335 -25.81 24.44 -12.51
C TYR A 335 -26.05 25.02 -11.13
N ARG A 336 -27.10 25.84 -10.94
CA ARG A 336 -27.50 26.34 -9.62
C ARG A 336 -27.89 25.21 -8.67
N GLN A 337 -28.63 24.21 -9.13
CA GLN A 337 -28.96 23.02 -8.33
C GLN A 337 -27.70 22.23 -7.94
N SER A 338 -26.74 22.09 -8.86
CA SER A 338 -25.44 21.48 -8.56
C SER A 338 -24.66 22.27 -7.50
N LEU A 339 -24.59 23.60 -7.61
CA LEU A 339 -23.91 24.48 -6.64
C LEU A 339 -24.63 24.59 -5.29
N SER A 340 -25.95 24.35 -5.23
CA SER A 340 -26.65 24.26 -3.94
C SER A 340 -26.29 23.01 -3.15
N LEU A 341 -25.80 21.95 -3.81
CA LEU A 341 -25.29 20.75 -3.14
C LEU A 341 -23.81 20.89 -2.77
N ASP A 342 -23.02 21.53 -3.64
CA ASP A 342 -21.59 21.78 -3.43
C ASP A 342 -21.19 23.12 -4.07
N ASN A 343 -21.21 24.18 -3.27
CA ASN A 343 -20.92 25.55 -3.72
C ASN A 343 -19.43 25.79 -4.05
N GLN A 344 -18.55 24.83 -3.74
CA GLN A 344 -17.11 24.91 -4.02
C GLN A 344 -16.71 24.07 -5.24
N ASN A 345 -17.67 23.41 -5.92
CA ASN A 345 -17.38 22.58 -7.07
C ASN A 345 -16.80 23.42 -8.22
N GLN A 346 -15.49 23.32 -8.42
CA GLN A 346 -14.76 24.12 -9.39
C GLN A 346 -15.25 23.92 -10.83
N SER A 347 -15.60 22.68 -11.22
CA SER A 347 -16.12 22.40 -12.56
C SER A 347 -17.50 23.03 -12.74
N THR A 348 -18.39 22.90 -11.75
CA THR A 348 -19.72 23.53 -11.80
C THR A 348 -19.61 25.05 -11.82
N LEU A 349 -18.76 25.66 -10.98
CA LEU A 349 -18.56 27.11 -10.95
C LEU A 349 -18.11 27.66 -12.30
N LYS A 350 -17.16 26.99 -12.97
CA LYS A 350 -16.70 27.38 -14.31
C LYS A 350 -17.81 27.24 -15.36
N ASN A 351 -18.52 26.11 -15.36
CA ASN A 351 -19.61 25.88 -16.33
C ASN A 351 -20.79 26.85 -16.10
N PHE A 352 -21.09 27.14 -14.85
CA PHE A 352 -22.08 28.14 -14.46
C PHE A 352 -21.68 29.54 -14.92
N THR A 353 -20.42 29.93 -14.70
CA THR A 353 -19.87 31.21 -15.19
C THR A 353 -20.03 31.31 -16.70
N MET A 354 -19.66 30.24 -17.44
CA MET A 354 -19.82 30.18 -18.90
C MET A 354 -21.29 30.34 -19.34
N ALA A 355 -22.22 29.67 -18.67
CA ALA A 355 -23.65 29.80 -18.95
C ALA A 355 -24.17 31.22 -18.70
N LEU A 356 -23.77 31.86 -17.59
CA LEU A 356 -24.17 33.24 -17.29
C LEU A 356 -23.63 34.23 -18.33
N LEU A 357 -22.38 34.06 -18.77
CA LEU A 357 -21.79 34.89 -19.82
C LEU A 357 -22.50 34.70 -21.16
N LYS A 358 -22.81 33.45 -21.54
CA LYS A 358 -23.58 33.16 -22.76
C LYS A 358 -25.00 33.71 -22.72
N ASN A 359 -25.61 33.79 -21.53
CA ASN A 359 -26.93 34.40 -21.35
C ASN A 359 -26.95 35.91 -21.64
N ASN A 360 -25.78 36.56 -21.62
CA ASN A 360 -25.60 37.98 -21.93
C ASN A 360 -26.49 38.93 -21.11
N ASP A 361 -26.77 38.57 -19.85
CA ASP A 361 -27.49 39.40 -18.89
C ASP A 361 -26.56 39.85 -17.75
N PRO A 362 -26.02 41.08 -17.81
CA PRO A 362 -25.13 41.61 -16.78
C PRO A 362 -25.78 41.69 -15.39
N LYS A 363 -27.10 41.94 -15.32
CA LYS A 363 -27.81 42.03 -14.03
C LYS A 363 -27.90 40.65 -13.38
N LEU A 364 -28.21 39.62 -14.16
CA LEU A 364 -28.24 38.24 -13.69
C LEU A 364 -26.87 37.74 -13.25
N PHE A 365 -25.82 38.07 -14.02
CA PHE A 365 -24.45 37.75 -13.63
C PHE A 365 -24.09 38.42 -12.29
N LEU A 366 -24.36 39.72 -12.16
CA LEU A 366 -24.09 40.46 -10.93
C LEU A 366 -24.90 39.91 -9.75
N PHE A 367 -26.15 39.53 -9.96
CA PHE A 367 -27.00 38.89 -8.95
C PHE A 367 -26.35 37.60 -8.43
N TYR A 368 -25.97 36.67 -9.31
CA TYR A 368 -25.35 35.42 -8.88
C TYR A 368 -23.92 35.60 -8.34
N SER A 369 -23.20 36.64 -8.74
CA SER A 369 -21.86 36.94 -8.21
C SER A 369 -21.90 37.27 -6.71
N LYS A 370 -23.03 37.76 -6.20
CA LYS A 370 -23.22 37.98 -4.76
C LYS A 370 -23.30 36.65 -3.99
N SER A 371 -23.97 35.64 -4.57
CA SER A 371 -24.13 34.32 -3.94
C SER A 371 -22.94 33.39 -4.19
N TYR A 372 -22.24 33.57 -5.31
CA TYR A 372 -21.07 32.78 -5.71
C TYR A 372 -19.92 33.71 -6.12
N PRO A 373 -19.22 34.35 -5.17
CA PRO A 373 -18.19 35.35 -5.47
C PRO A 373 -17.07 34.84 -6.38
N GLN A 374 -16.80 33.52 -6.36
CA GLN A 374 -15.76 32.89 -7.19
C GLN A 374 -15.98 33.09 -8.69
N ILE A 375 -17.22 33.29 -9.16
CA ILE A 375 -17.51 33.47 -10.59
C ILE A 375 -16.89 34.75 -11.15
N GLN A 376 -16.73 35.79 -10.32
CA GLN A 376 -16.12 37.05 -10.73
C GLN A 376 -14.67 36.83 -11.17
N GLY A 377 -13.91 36.05 -10.40
CA GLY A 377 -12.52 35.72 -10.71
C GLY A 377 -12.36 34.68 -11.84
N LEU A 378 -13.45 34.04 -12.26
CA LEU A 378 -13.48 33.08 -13.37
C LEU A 378 -13.91 33.70 -14.70
N LYS A 379 -14.52 34.89 -14.69
CA LYS A 379 -15.08 35.57 -15.86
C LYS A 379 -14.12 35.56 -17.06
N ASP A 380 -12.87 35.96 -16.84
CA ASP A 380 -11.87 36.09 -17.91
C ASP A 380 -11.01 34.83 -18.09
N LYS A 381 -11.22 33.80 -17.27
CA LYS A 381 -10.43 32.55 -17.27
C LYS A 381 -11.13 31.38 -17.96
N VAL A 382 -12.46 31.47 -18.13
CA VAL A 382 -13.26 30.37 -18.65
C VAL A 382 -13.43 30.51 -20.16
N THR A 383 -12.84 29.59 -20.91
CA THR A 383 -12.84 29.60 -22.39
C THR A 383 -13.76 28.55 -23.00
N GLY A 384 -14.24 27.60 -22.21
CA GLY A 384 -15.15 26.55 -22.65
C GLY A 384 -15.74 25.74 -21.49
N LEU A 385 -16.76 24.94 -21.80
CA LEU A 385 -17.33 23.99 -20.85
C LEU A 385 -16.25 23.04 -20.33
N GLN A 386 -16.19 22.91 -19.02
CA GLN A 386 -15.35 21.97 -18.32
C GLN A 386 -16.09 20.65 -18.20
N LYS A 387 -15.51 19.59 -18.78
CA LYS A 387 -15.96 18.23 -18.46
C LYS A 387 -15.69 17.97 -16.98
N THR A 388 -16.74 17.64 -16.24
CA THR A 388 -16.65 17.32 -14.81
C THR A 388 -15.76 16.10 -14.61
N LYS A 389 -14.88 16.10 -13.61
CA LYS A 389 -14.17 14.85 -13.25
C LYS A 389 -15.08 14.02 -12.35
N PHE A 390 -15.25 12.74 -12.67
CA PHE A 390 -15.89 11.79 -11.76
C PHE A 390 -14.97 11.55 -10.55
N PRO A 391 -15.42 11.72 -9.29
CA PRO A 391 -14.54 11.63 -8.14
C PRO A 391 -14.19 10.18 -7.79
N GLU A 392 -12.88 9.90 -7.62
CA GLU A 392 -12.37 8.56 -7.27
C GLU A 392 -12.82 8.08 -5.89
N LYS A 393 -13.18 9.02 -4.99
CA LYS A 393 -13.77 8.70 -3.68
C LYS A 393 -15.03 7.85 -3.81
N ILE A 394 -15.76 7.89 -4.93
CA ILE A 394 -16.93 7.04 -5.12
C ILE A 394 -16.55 5.57 -5.18
N LEU A 395 -15.41 5.19 -5.77
CA LEU A 395 -14.97 3.80 -5.78
C LEU A 395 -14.64 3.32 -4.37
N TRP A 396 -14.00 4.16 -3.54
CA TRP A 396 -13.79 3.86 -2.12
C TRP A 396 -15.10 3.77 -1.36
N ASN A 397 -15.97 4.76 -1.51
CA ASN A 397 -17.29 4.75 -0.91
C ASN A 397 -18.09 3.53 -1.37
N ARG A 398 -17.91 3.04 -2.59
CA ARG A 398 -18.59 1.86 -3.13
C ARG A 398 -17.93 0.57 -2.70
N LEU A 399 -16.62 0.49 -2.55
CA LEU A 399 -15.97 -0.71 -2.03
C LEU A 399 -16.37 -0.89 -0.57
N LEU A 400 -16.27 0.20 0.20
CA LEU A 400 -16.71 0.26 1.59
C LEU A 400 -18.23 0.13 1.66
N LYS A 401 -19.06 0.80 0.84
CA LYS A 401 -20.52 0.60 0.83
C LYS A 401 -20.97 -0.72 0.25
N PHE A 402 -20.24 -1.38 -0.61
CA PHE A 402 -20.60 -2.74 -1.03
C PHE A 402 -20.39 -3.70 0.14
N SER A 403 -19.34 -3.44 0.91
CA SER A 403 -19.21 -4.00 2.24
C SER A 403 -20.33 -3.51 3.19
N TRP A 404 -20.81 -2.26 3.06
CA TRP A 404 -21.70 -1.60 4.04
C TRP A 404 -23.22 -1.57 3.71
N GLN A 405 -23.69 -1.88 2.50
CA GLN A 405 -25.10 -1.70 2.07
C GLN A 405 -25.98 -2.90 2.45
N ASN A 406 -25.37 -4.07 2.62
CA ASN A 406 -25.97 -5.23 3.30
C ASN A 406 -25.34 -5.45 4.68
N PHE A 407 -24.78 -4.39 5.28
CA PHE A 407 -24.02 -4.49 6.53
C PHE A 407 -24.96 -4.60 7.71
N HIS A 408 -25.29 -5.84 7.99
CA HIS A 408 -25.38 -6.23 9.37
C HIS A 408 -23.96 -6.29 9.90
N ILE A 409 -23.67 -5.50 10.94
CA ILE A 409 -22.37 -5.56 11.63
C ILE A 409 -22.04 -7.00 12.03
N TRP A 410 -23.08 -7.81 12.29
CA TRP A 410 -23.00 -9.25 12.51
C TRP A 410 -22.51 -10.03 11.29
N ASN A 411 -23.00 -9.80 10.08
CA ASN A 411 -22.50 -10.48 8.88
C ASN A 411 -21.06 -10.04 8.54
N PHE A 412 -20.71 -8.77 8.77
CA PHE A 412 -19.33 -8.31 8.60
C PHE A 412 -18.40 -8.97 9.62
N LEU A 413 -18.78 -8.96 10.90
CA LEU A 413 -18.05 -9.66 11.96
C LEU A 413 -17.99 -11.15 11.68
N GLU A 414 -19.05 -11.76 11.15
CA GLU A 414 -19.10 -13.18 10.80
C GLU A 414 -18.16 -13.49 9.65
N ILE A 415 -18.16 -12.72 8.56
CA ILE A 415 -17.26 -12.96 7.41
C ILE A 415 -15.81 -12.69 7.78
N VAL A 416 -15.54 -11.59 8.49
CA VAL A 416 -14.20 -11.29 9.00
C VAL A 416 -13.78 -12.36 10.01
N ALA A 417 -14.69 -12.83 10.88
CA ALA A 417 -14.43 -13.92 11.82
C ALA A 417 -14.20 -15.25 11.10
N ILE A 418 -14.93 -15.56 10.02
CA ILE A 418 -14.72 -16.75 9.21
C ILE A 418 -13.34 -16.71 8.57
N GLU A 419 -12.95 -15.58 7.95
CA GLU A 419 -11.60 -15.43 7.40
C GLU A 419 -10.53 -15.45 8.50
N PHE A 420 -10.82 -14.89 9.68
CA PHE A 420 -9.96 -14.93 10.86
C PHE A 420 -9.78 -16.35 11.43
N VAL A 421 -10.84 -17.15 11.47
CA VAL A 421 -10.84 -18.55 11.93
C VAL A 421 -10.12 -19.44 10.91
N LYS A 422 -10.22 -19.12 9.62
CA LYS A 422 -9.44 -19.81 8.57
C LYS A 422 -7.94 -19.60 8.72
N PHE A 423 -7.49 -18.55 9.42
CA PHE A 423 -6.06 -18.37 9.64
C PHE A 423 -5.50 -19.42 10.61
N PRO A 424 -4.42 -20.14 10.22
CA PRO A 424 -3.83 -21.19 11.04
C PRO A 424 -3.32 -20.68 12.39
N VAL A 425 -3.11 -19.37 12.54
CA VAL A 425 -2.65 -18.73 13.78
C VAL A 425 -3.61 -18.97 14.95
N LEU A 426 -4.92 -18.89 14.74
CA LEU A 426 -5.89 -19.08 15.82
C LEU A 426 -5.89 -20.53 16.31
N LEU A 427 -5.88 -21.47 15.37
CA LEU A 427 -5.73 -22.89 15.66
C LEU A 427 -4.38 -23.17 16.35
N ALA A 428 -3.29 -22.52 15.94
CA ALA A 428 -1.99 -22.65 16.57
C ALA A 428 -1.97 -22.15 18.03
N ILE A 429 -2.67 -21.05 18.32
CA ILE A 429 -2.83 -20.53 19.69
C ILE A 429 -3.64 -21.52 20.55
N LEU A 430 -4.71 -22.11 20.01
CA LEU A 430 -5.48 -23.14 20.71
C LEU A 430 -4.64 -24.39 20.98
N ILE A 431 -3.87 -24.86 19.99
CA ILE A 431 -2.93 -25.97 20.16
C ILE A 431 -1.90 -25.64 21.24
N MET A 432 -1.33 -24.44 21.25
CA MET A 432 -0.40 -24.00 22.30
C MET A 432 -1.06 -24.07 23.68
N ALA A 433 -2.30 -23.59 23.83
CA ALA A 433 -3.03 -23.65 25.11
C ALA A 433 -3.27 -25.10 25.57
N VAL A 434 -3.62 -25.98 24.64
CA VAL A 434 -3.77 -27.43 24.90
C VAL A 434 -2.42 -28.06 25.30
N TYR A 435 -1.32 -27.66 24.67
CA TYR A 435 0.02 -28.13 25.04
C TYR A 435 0.39 -27.73 26.46
N ILE A 436 0.15 -26.47 26.82
CA ILE A 436 0.42 -25.95 28.16
C ILE A 436 -0.33 -26.75 29.23
N THR A 437 -1.57 -27.15 28.97
CA THR A 437 -2.38 -27.92 29.94
C THR A 437 -2.03 -29.41 29.95
N LEU A 438 -1.87 -30.04 28.79
CA LEU A 438 -1.62 -31.48 28.68
C LEU A 438 -0.21 -31.87 29.10
N LEU A 439 0.83 -31.10 28.73
CA LEU A 439 2.22 -31.46 29.06
C LEU A 439 2.46 -31.56 30.56
N LYS A 440 1.86 -30.64 31.32
CA LYS A 440 1.93 -30.65 32.78
C LYS A 440 1.27 -31.90 33.38
N ARG A 441 0.21 -32.41 32.76
CA ARG A 441 -0.48 -33.64 33.19
C ARG A 441 0.32 -34.90 32.86
N PHE A 442 0.94 -34.97 31.68
CA PHE A 442 1.67 -36.16 31.23
C PHE A 442 3.10 -36.25 31.78
N SER A 443 3.75 -35.13 32.08
CA SER A 443 5.12 -35.11 32.57
C SER A 443 5.32 -34.03 33.65
N PRO A 444 4.92 -34.30 34.91
CA PRO A 444 5.08 -33.36 36.02
C PRO A 444 6.54 -33.05 36.38
N ALA A 445 7.50 -33.80 35.81
CA ALA A 445 8.93 -33.55 35.95
C ALA A 445 9.43 -32.36 35.11
N LEU A 446 8.65 -31.90 34.11
CA LEU A 446 9.01 -30.75 33.28
C LEU A 446 8.95 -29.45 34.08
N GLY A 447 9.91 -28.55 33.82
CA GLY A 447 9.95 -27.23 34.44
C GLY A 447 10.40 -27.26 35.90
N GLN A 448 10.96 -28.38 36.37
CA GLN A 448 11.53 -28.51 37.70
C GLN A 448 12.97 -27.99 37.78
N SER A 449 13.66 -27.85 36.65
CA SER A 449 15.00 -27.28 36.61
C SER A 449 15.04 -25.79 36.25
N THR A 450 16.06 -25.10 36.76
CA THR A 450 16.42 -23.71 36.44
C THR A 450 17.93 -23.58 36.27
N PHE A 451 18.40 -22.49 35.68
CA PHE A 451 19.83 -22.19 35.66
C PHE A 451 20.26 -21.45 36.92
N CYS A 452 21.44 -21.79 37.42
CA CYS A 452 22.15 -21.00 38.42
C CYS A 452 22.47 -19.61 37.85
N SER A 453 22.10 -18.55 38.56
CA SER A 453 22.28 -17.15 38.14
C SER A 453 23.74 -16.74 37.90
N LYS A 454 24.70 -17.44 38.53
CA LYS A 454 26.14 -17.15 38.42
C LYS A 454 26.90 -18.03 37.43
N CYS A 455 26.78 -19.36 37.55
CA CYS A 455 27.57 -20.30 36.74
C CYS A 455 26.78 -20.98 35.61
N ALA A 456 25.48 -20.67 35.48
CA ALA A 456 24.58 -21.30 34.50
C ALA A 456 24.52 -22.84 34.57
N ARG A 457 24.94 -23.47 35.69
CA ARG A 457 24.69 -24.89 35.95
C ARG A 457 23.20 -25.12 36.19
N ILE A 458 22.72 -26.29 35.77
CA ILE A 458 21.32 -26.69 35.92
C ILE A 458 21.08 -27.13 37.38
N ILE A 459 20.04 -26.59 38.02
CA ILE A 459 19.65 -26.88 39.41
C ILE A 459 18.15 -27.14 39.51
N LYS A 460 17.73 -27.95 40.48
CA LYS A 460 16.30 -28.20 40.76
C LYS A 460 15.70 -27.01 41.52
N LYS A 461 14.51 -26.55 41.12
CA LYS A 461 13.76 -25.46 41.79
C LYS A 461 13.48 -25.74 43.26
N LEU A 462 13.35 -27.01 43.66
CA LEU A 462 13.04 -27.43 45.03
C LEU A 462 14.22 -27.30 46.01
N SER A 463 15.47 -27.21 45.53
CA SER A 463 16.67 -27.12 46.39
C SER A 463 17.18 -25.69 46.58
N VAL A 464 16.38 -24.67 46.23
CA VAL A 464 16.78 -23.26 46.19
C VAL A 464 16.15 -22.51 47.37
N GLU A 465 16.98 -22.07 48.32
CA GLU A 465 16.59 -20.98 49.22
C GLU A 465 16.31 -19.73 48.36
N GLN A 466 15.10 -19.19 48.52
CA GLN A 466 14.31 -18.50 47.49
C GLN A 466 14.86 -17.16 46.94
N ALA A 467 16.03 -16.69 47.36
CA ALA A 467 16.46 -15.32 47.03
C ALA A 467 17.18 -15.17 45.67
N HIS A 468 18.05 -16.11 45.25
CA HIS A 468 19.00 -15.82 44.16
C HIS A 468 19.24 -16.92 43.10
N ALA A 469 18.51 -18.04 43.13
CA ALA A 469 18.69 -19.16 42.19
C ALA A 469 20.18 -19.54 42.00
N LEU A 470 20.88 -19.76 43.10
CA LEU A 470 22.30 -20.16 43.09
C LEU A 470 22.40 -21.69 43.24
N CYS A 471 23.37 -22.30 42.56
CA CYS A 471 23.75 -23.68 42.87
C CYS A 471 24.58 -23.72 44.15
N GLU A 472 24.59 -24.88 44.82
CA GLU A 472 25.30 -25.08 46.10
C GLU A 472 26.78 -24.67 46.03
N GLY A 473 27.49 -25.01 44.95
CA GLY A 473 28.86 -24.58 44.75
C GLY A 473 29.04 -23.07 44.59
N CYS A 474 28.15 -22.38 43.85
CA CYS A 474 28.20 -20.92 43.73
C CYS A 474 27.79 -20.21 45.02
N TYR A 475 26.87 -20.81 45.77
CA TYR A 475 26.45 -20.32 47.07
C TYR A 475 27.60 -20.37 48.08
N GLN A 476 28.29 -21.51 48.16
CA GLN A 476 29.49 -21.69 49.00
C GLN A 476 30.64 -20.76 48.59
N LEU A 477 30.93 -20.64 47.28
CA LEU A 477 31.96 -19.72 46.75
C LEU A 477 31.69 -18.24 47.05
N PHE A 478 30.43 -17.83 47.24
CA PHE A 478 30.09 -16.45 47.59
C PHE A 478 30.09 -16.19 49.09
N LEU A 479 29.96 -17.22 49.92
CA LEU A 479 29.97 -17.12 51.38
C LEU A 479 31.39 -17.24 51.98
N ILE A 480 32.29 -17.95 51.31
CA ILE A 480 33.68 -18.14 51.78
C ILE A 480 34.54 -16.93 51.35
N LYS A 481 35.01 -16.15 52.33
CA LYS A 481 35.92 -15.00 52.11
C LYS A 481 37.41 -15.39 52.05
N ASP A 482 37.74 -16.69 52.07
CA ASP A 482 39.11 -17.13 52.25
C ASP A 482 39.99 -16.93 51.00
N PRO A 483 41.21 -16.37 51.17
CA PRO A 483 42.14 -16.09 50.06
C PRO A 483 42.68 -17.34 49.37
N ILE A 484 42.55 -18.52 49.97
CA ILE A 484 43.04 -19.81 49.42
C ILE A 484 42.28 -20.22 48.15
N PHE A 485 41.05 -19.74 47.94
CA PHE A 485 40.24 -20.05 46.75
C PHE A 485 40.35 -19.02 45.62
N LEU A 486 41.25 -18.04 45.73
CA LEU A 486 41.37 -16.94 44.76
C LEU A 486 41.77 -17.45 43.37
N ASP A 487 42.72 -18.39 43.28
CA ASP A 487 43.19 -18.94 42.00
C ASP A 487 42.11 -19.76 41.28
N ALA A 488 41.36 -20.57 42.03
CA ALA A 488 40.23 -21.33 41.50
C ALA A 488 39.11 -20.40 40.98
N LYS A 489 38.87 -19.27 41.67
CA LYS A 489 37.94 -18.24 41.25
C LYS A 489 38.38 -17.57 39.94
N ILE A 490 39.67 -17.21 39.84
CA ILE A 490 40.24 -16.59 38.63
C ILE A 490 40.16 -17.54 37.42
N LEU A 491 40.51 -18.83 37.61
CA LEU A 491 40.41 -19.83 36.54
C LEU A 491 38.96 -20.02 36.07
N MET A 492 38.01 -20.14 37.00
CA MET A 492 36.60 -20.28 36.68
C MET A 492 36.05 -19.01 36.00
N GLU A 493 36.48 -17.82 36.40
CA GLU A 493 36.11 -16.55 35.77
C GLU A 493 36.67 -16.44 34.34
N LYS A 494 37.89 -16.92 34.11
CA LYS A 494 38.51 -16.97 32.77
C LYS A 494 37.75 -17.91 31.83
N ASP A 495 37.35 -19.09 32.30
CA ASP A 495 36.55 -20.04 31.51
C ASP A 495 35.15 -19.50 31.21
N ILE A 496 34.51 -18.85 32.18
CA ILE A 496 33.23 -18.15 31.99
C ILE A 496 33.40 -17.05 30.92
N ASN A 497 34.47 -16.24 31.00
CA ASN A 497 34.76 -15.21 30.02
C ASN A 497 35.00 -15.78 28.61
N ARG A 498 35.73 -16.89 28.48
CA ARG A 498 35.97 -17.52 27.16
C ARG A 498 34.67 -17.99 26.50
N GLN A 499 33.79 -18.63 27.28
CA GLN A 499 32.47 -19.05 26.77
C GLN A 499 31.58 -17.86 26.44
N PHE A 500 31.67 -16.79 27.24
CA PHE A 500 30.96 -15.54 26.99
C PHE A 500 31.39 -14.88 25.68
N HIS A 501 32.70 -14.82 25.39
CA HIS A 501 33.22 -14.27 24.13
C HIS A 501 32.77 -15.03 22.89
N LEU A 502 32.80 -16.37 22.91
CA LEU A 502 32.33 -17.19 21.78
C LEU A 502 30.83 -16.97 21.53
N LYS A 503 30.02 -16.98 22.58
CA LYS A 503 28.57 -16.72 22.48
C LYS A 503 28.31 -15.32 21.95
N LYS A 504 29.07 -14.32 22.42
CA LYS A 504 28.96 -12.93 21.97
C LYS A 504 29.32 -12.78 20.49
N SER A 505 30.40 -13.42 20.03
CA SER A 505 30.79 -13.40 18.62
C SER A 505 29.71 -14.00 17.71
N LEU A 506 29.09 -15.11 18.13
CA LEU A 506 28.01 -15.73 17.36
C LEU A 506 26.77 -14.82 17.30
N ILE A 507 26.37 -14.22 18.43
CA ILE A 507 25.25 -13.28 18.48
C ILE A 507 25.49 -12.06 17.58
N LEU A 508 26.72 -11.52 17.57
CA LEU A 508 27.10 -10.42 16.69
C LEU A 508 27.01 -10.83 15.21
N LEU A 509 27.50 -12.02 14.85
CA LEU A 509 27.41 -12.55 13.49
C LEU A 509 25.95 -12.68 13.03
N VAL A 510 25.06 -13.20 13.88
CA VAL A 510 23.62 -13.28 13.56
C VAL A 510 23.00 -11.88 13.46
N SER A 511 23.47 -10.91 14.26
CA SER A 511 22.99 -9.52 14.22
C SER A 511 23.36 -8.79 12.91
N LEU A 512 24.38 -9.26 12.19
CA LEU A 512 24.67 -8.78 10.83
C LEU A 512 23.62 -9.26 9.82
N VAL A 513 22.91 -10.35 10.07
CA VAL A 513 21.84 -10.82 9.17
C VAL A 513 20.49 -10.29 9.64
N ILE A 514 20.27 -10.28 10.95
CA ILE A 514 19.01 -9.90 11.58
C ILE A 514 19.23 -8.62 12.40
N PRO A 515 18.75 -7.45 11.93
CA PRO A 515 19.09 -6.18 12.54
C PRO A 515 18.65 -6.12 14.01
N GLY A 516 19.59 -5.77 14.87
CA GLY A 516 19.36 -5.61 16.31
C GLY A 516 19.15 -6.92 17.07
N PHE A 517 19.40 -8.09 16.48
CA PHE A 517 19.19 -9.39 17.14
C PHE A 517 19.91 -9.51 18.50
N SER A 518 21.08 -8.90 18.65
CA SER A 518 21.81 -8.87 19.93
C SER A 518 21.04 -8.19 21.07
N LEU A 519 20.21 -7.18 20.77
CA LEU A 519 19.39 -6.48 21.77
C LEU A 519 18.42 -7.42 22.48
N ASN A 520 18.04 -8.53 21.84
CA ASN A 520 17.17 -9.52 22.44
C ASN A 520 17.85 -10.33 23.57
N PHE A 521 19.18 -10.39 23.59
CA PHE A 521 19.96 -11.08 24.62
C PHE A 521 20.47 -10.16 25.73
N GLU A 522 20.40 -8.83 25.56
CA GLU A 522 20.87 -7.82 26.52
C GLU A 522 19.75 -7.27 27.43
N ASP A 523 18.68 -8.02 27.68
CA ASP A 523 17.46 -7.58 28.39
C ASP A 523 16.78 -6.33 27.79
N LYS A 524 17.18 -5.91 26.59
CA LYS A 524 16.59 -4.84 25.78
C LYS A 524 15.57 -5.39 24.77
N SER A 525 14.91 -6.49 25.10
CA SER A 525 13.95 -7.17 24.22
C SER A 525 12.81 -6.25 23.74
N LYS A 526 12.36 -5.30 24.57
CA LYS A 526 11.38 -4.27 24.17
C LYS A 526 11.88 -3.40 23.01
N ALA A 527 13.13 -2.94 23.09
CA ALA A 527 13.75 -2.14 22.03
C ALA A 527 13.96 -2.97 20.77
N PHE A 528 14.41 -4.22 20.90
CA PHE A 528 14.50 -5.16 19.78
C PHE A 528 13.15 -5.32 19.07
N THR A 529 12.08 -5.64 19.80
CA THR A 529 10.74 -5.84 19.24
C THR A 529 10.28 -4.62 18.43
N PHE A 530 10.41 -3.42 19.00
CA PHE A 530 9.99 -2.20 18.32
C PHE A 530 10.84 -1.91 17.07
N LEU A 531 12.17 -1.94 17.20
CA LEU A 531 13.09 -1.61 16.12
C LEU A 531 13.04 -2.63 14.97
N PHE A 532 12.96 -3.92 15.30
CA PHE A 532 12.82 -4.99 14.32
C PHE A 532 11.50 -4.87 13.55
N MET A 533 10.38 -4.65 14.26
CA MET A 533 9.08 -4.42 13.61
C MET A 533 9.13 -3.20 12.69
N LEU A 534 9.70 -2.09 13.16
CA LEU A 534 9.83 -0.88 12.35
C LEU A 534 10.65 -1.15 11.08
N PHE A 535 11.84 -1.74 11.20
CA PHE A 535 12.68 -2.06 10.05
C PHE A 535 11.97 -3.00 9.07
N PHE A 536 11.45 -4.11 9.58
CA PHE A 536 10.89 -5.14 8.71
C PHE A 536 9.61 -4.67 8.03
N ASN A 537 8.80 -3.83 8.69
CA ASN A 537 7.65 -3.21 8.04
C ASN A 537 8.08 -2.25 6.91
N VAL A 538 9.09 -1.40 7.13
CA VAL A 538 9.58 -0.48 6.10
C VAL A 538 10.22 -1.25 4.93
N PHE A 539 11.08 -2.22 5.23
CA PHE A 539 11.76 -3.04 4.22
C PHE A 539 10.79 -3.96 3.46
N GLY A 540 9.91 -4.64 4.18
CA GLY A 540 8.88 -5.50 3.61
C GLY A 540 7.92 -4.70 2.73
N PHE A 541 7.48 -3.52 3.20
CA PHE A 541 6.67 -2.57 2.42
C PHE A 541 7.35 -2.20 1.12
N PHE A 542 8.61 -1.79 1.17
CA PHE A 542 9.37 -1.52 -0.05
C PHE A 542 9.36 -2.73 -1.01
N LEU A 543 9.76 -3.91 -0.54
CA LEU A 543 9.98 -5.07 -1.41
C LEU A 543 8.67 -5.58 -2.04
N PHE A 544 7.63 -5.81 -1.23
CA PHE A 544 6.36 -6.34 -1.71
C PHE A 544 5.62 -5.33 -2.59
N THR A 545 5.57 -4.06 -2.16
CA THR A 545 4.91 -3.02 -2.96
C THR A 545 5.68 -2.75 -4.25
N ALA A 546 7.03 -2.76 -4.25
CA ALA A 546 7.79 -2.61 -5.48
C ALA A 546 7.51 -3.75 -6.47
N LEU A 547 7.42 -5.00 -6.01
CA LEU A 547 7.06 -6.14 -6.85
C LEU A 547 5.63 -6.02 -7.40
N ALA A 548 4.66 -5.67 -6.56
CA ALA A 548 3.26 -5.48 -6.97
C ALA A 548 3.14 -4.39 -8.04
N PHE A 549 3.79 -3.24 -7.83
CA PHE A 549 3.80 -2.15 -8.79
C PHE A 549 4.51 -2.51 -10.09
N LYS A 550 5.65 -3.21 -10.03
CA LYS A 550 6.37 -3.68 -11.21
C LYS A 550 5.52 -4.66 -12.03
N SER A 551 4.78 -5.55 -11.37
CA SER A 551 3.88 -6.50 -12.03
C SER A 551 2.71 -5.80 -12.74
N ILE A 552 2.05 -4.87 -12.05
CA ILE A 552 0.81 -4.24 -12.53
C ILE A 552 1.08 -3.11 -13.54
N PHE A 553 2.13 -2.31 -13.31
CA PHE A 553 2.40 -1.09 -14.07
C PHE A 553 3.74 -1.15 -14.84
N GLY A 554 4.44 -2.28 -14.83
CA GLY A 554 5.72 -2.48 -15.52
C GLY A 554 6.91 -1.72 -14.93
N THR A 555 6.69 -0.80 -13.98
CA THR A 555 7.74 0.03 -13.40
C THR A 555 7.54 0.23 -11.89
N ILE A 556 8.63 0.47 -11.17
CA ILE A 556 8.62 0.75 -9.74
C ILE A 556 8.57 2.28 -9.57
N PRO A 557 7.60 2.82 -8.81
CA PRO A 557 7.58 4.24 -8.49
C PRO A 557 8.83 4.71 -7.75
N MET A 558 9.31 5.93 -8.05
CA MET A 558 10.55 6.44 -7.45
C MET A 558 10.46 6.61 -5.93
N PHE A 559 9.29 6.98 -5.39
CA PHE A 559 9.12 7.15 -3.94
C PHE A 559 9.34 5.84 -3.17
N LEU A 560 9.08 4.67 -3.77
CA LEU A 560 9.38 3.38 -3.13
C LEU A 560 10.89 3.20 -2.95
N ASN A 561 11.71 3.69 -3.88
CA ASN A 561 13.16 3.63 -3.71
C ASN A 561 13.64 4.46 -2.51
N ILE A 562 12.97 5.59 -2.20
CA ILE A 562 13.25 6.35 -0.96
C ILE A 562 12.94 5.47 0.26
N ILE A 563 11.82 4.76 0.26
CA ILE A 563 11.46 3.84 1.35
C ILE A 563 12.52 2.74 1.50
N GLY A 564 13.03 2.20 0.38
CA GLY A 564 14.14 1.25 0.38
C GLY A 564 15.43 1.81 1.00
N ILE A 565 15.81 3.05 0.65
CA ILE A 565 16.97 3.72 1.27
C ILE A 565 16.73 3.93 2.77
N THR A 566 15.53 4.38 3.16
CA THR A 566 15.16 4.54 4.57
C THR A 566 15.27 3.21 5.32
N ALA A 567 14.89 2.08 4.70
CA ALA A 567 15.06 0.76 5.30
C ALA A 567 16.54 0.44 5.55
N ILE A 568 17.43 0.75 4.59
CA ILE A 568 18.88 0.53 4.73
C ILE A 568 19.47 1.41 5.84
N VAL A 569 19.11 2.71 5.86
CA VAL A 569 19.56 3.63 6.92
C VAL A 569 19.08 3.16 8.29
N LEU A 570 17.82 2.72 8.39
CA LEU A 570 17.26 2.19 9.62
C LEU A 570 17.97 0.90 10.06
N TYR A 571 18.26 -0.01 9.14
CA TYR A 571 19.05 -1.22 9.41
C TYR A 571 20.43 -0.86 10.01
N LEU A 572 21.14 0.08 9.39
CA LEU A 572 22.45 0.53 9.88
C LEU A 572 22.34 1.19 11.26
N ALA A 573 21.33 2.04 11.47
CA ALA A 573 21.09 2.71 12.75
C ALA A 573 20.77 1.73 13.88
N ILE A 574 19.95 0.70 13.60
CA ILE A 574 19.62 -0.35 14.58
C ILE A 574 20.87 -1.13 14.97
N ASN A 575 21.69 -1.50 13.99
CA ASN A 575 22.93 -2.24 14.28
C ASN A 575 23.96 -1.37 15.01
N ALA A 576 24.10 -0.10 14.67
CA ALA A 576 24.93 0.84 15.41
C ALA A 576 24.45 1.02 16.87
N TYR A 577 23.14 1.13 17.08
CA TYR A 577 22.54 1.20 18.42
C TYR A 577 22.78 -0.09 19.21
N ALA A 578 22.63 -1.25 18.56
CA ALA A 578 22.88 -2.54 19.16
C ALA A 578 24.35 -2.74 19.56
N LEU A 579 25.29 -2.16 18.82
CA LEU A 579 26.72 -2.17 19.17
C LEU A 579 27.05 -1.20 20.32
N LYS A 580 26.44 0.00 20.35
CA LYS A 580 26.71 1.05 21.36
C LYS A 580 26.29 0.64 22.78
N GLY A 581 25.34 -0.29 22.92
CA GLY A 581 24.85 -0.79 24.21
C GLY A 581 25.89 -1.50 25.10
N ASN A 582 27.13 -1.71 24.61
CA ASN A 582 28.19 -2.48 25.25
C ASN A 582 29.11 -1.70 26.22
N HIS A 583 28.85 -0.43 26.51
CA HIS A 583 29.78 0.38 27.33
C HIS A 583 29.72 0.17 28.85
N ASN A 584 28.97 -0.81 29.36
CA ASN A 584 29.05 -1.19 30.78
C ASN A 584 30.24 -2.14 31.01
N GLY A 585 31.43 -1.54 30.99
CA GLY A 585 32.63 -1.91 31.75
C GLY A 585 33.01 -3.39 31.84
N PHE A 586 33.68 -3.88 30.82
CA PHE A 586 35.03 -4.44 30.94
C PHE A 586 35.86 -3.96 29.74
#